data_AF-A0A478FUK2-F1
#
_entry.id   AF-A0A478FUK2-F1
#
_cell.length_a   1.000
_cell.length_b   1.000
_cell.length_c   1.000
_cell.angle_alpha   90.00
_cell.angle_beta   90.00
_cell.angle_gamma   90.00
#
_symmetry.space_group_name_H-M   'P 1'
#
loop_
_entity.id
_entity.type
_entity.pdbx_description
1 polymer ?
#
loop_
_entity_poly.entity_id
_entity_poly.type
_entity_poly.pdbx_seq_one_letter_code
_entity_poly.pdbx_strand_id
1 'polypeptide(L)'
;MTSQAVGAGVVGTAVVGGGGTLAAYAAGAFGKDTYLTQAKSDSEIKEKKDYIGNNKSTIEERLGDTSTPKYWDIVKGKWDNMLDDTNTLGKPSGGSSALFGDNDKATNKLKIATFVNKWCESISKKELKIIPNSEGNEKNTWEAFKEVCFVAKAVSSTVVS
;
A
#
# COMPACT_ATOMS: atom_id res chain seq x y z
N MET A 1 -60.54 10.45 -0.23
CA MET A 1 -60.05 10.52 -1.62
C MET A 1 -58.65 9.95 -1.65
N THR A 2 -58.47 8.92 -2.45
CA THR A 2 -57.25 8.10 -2.55
C THR A 2 -56.40 8.67 -3.68
N SER A 3 -55.13 9.00 -3.41
CA SER A 3 -54.19 9.38 -4.47
C SER A 3 -53.41 8.13 -4.90
N GLN A 4 -53.87 7.50 -5.98
CA GLN A 4 -53.03 6.66 -6.83
C GLN A 4 -52.78 7.43 -8.12
N ALA A 5 -51.53 7.82 -8.36
CA ALA A 5 -51.08 8.32 -9.65
C ALA A 5 -49.87 7.49 -10.07
N VAL A 6 -50.15 6.55 -10.97
CA VAL A 6 -49.18 5.87 -11.84
C VAL A 6 -49.07 6.73 -13.11
N GLY A 7 -47.86 6.95 -13.65
CA GLY A 7 -47.75 7.42 -15.03
C GLY A 7 -46.46 8.15 -15.42
N ALA A 8 -45.53 7.37 -15.98
CA ALA A 8 -44.47 7.65 -16.95
C ALA A 8 -44.28 9.07 -17.55
N GLY A 9 -43.01 9.46 -17.75
CA GLY A 9 -42.61 10.54 -18.68
C GLY A 9 -41.11 10.86 -18.60
N VAL A 10 -40.43 10.93 -19.75
CA VAL A 10 -38.98 10.75 -19.95
C VAL A 10 -38.25 12.11 -20.15
N VAL A 11 -36.92 12.10 -19.92
CA VAL A 11 -35.87 13.01 -20.45
C VAL A 11 -35.59 14.32 -19.69
N GLY A 12 -34.39 14.35 -19.11
CA GLY A 12 -33.64 15.54 -18.71
C GLY A 12 -32.20 15.13 -18.41
N THR A 13 -31.44 14.82 -19.46
CA THR A 13 -29.99 14.58 -19.40
C THR A 13 -29.25 15.81 -18.89
N ALA A 14 -28.51 15.67 -17.79
CA ALA A 14 -27.37 16.51 -17.45
C ALA A 14 -26.11 15.63 -17.38
N VAL A 15 -25.52 15.45 -18.57
CA VAL A 15 -24.09 15.52 -18.88
C VAL A 15 -23.11 14.79 -17.94
N VAL A 16 -22.60 13.66 -18.47
CA VAL A 16 -21.25 13.13 -18.23
C VAL A 16 -20.21 14.25 -18.36
N GLY A 17 -19.47 14.50 -17.29
CA GLY A 17 -18.31 15.39 -17.31
C GLY A 17 -17.34 15.07 -16.18
N GLY A 18 -16.30 14.29 -16.48
CA GLY A 18 -15.03 14.34 -15.77
C GLY A 18 -14.82 13.35 -14.62
N GLY A 19 -14.36 12.15 -14.98
CA GLY A 19 -13.24 11.47 -14.32
C GLY A 19 -13.16 11.48 -12.80
N GLY A 20 -13.55 10.37 -12.19
CA GLY A 20 -13.24 10.09 -10.80
C GLY A 20 -14.24 9.12 -10.22
N THR A 21 -14.24 7.89 -10.75
CA THR A 21 -14.70 6.72 -10.00
C THR A 21 -14.01 6.75 -8.65
N LEU A 22 -14.65 7.37 -7.66
CA LEU A 22 -14.49 7.01 -6.28
C LEU A 22 -14.99 5.57 -6.23
N ALA A 23 -14.10 4.65 -6.59
CA ALA A 23 -14.14 3.29 -6.13
C ALA A 23 -14.00 3.37 -4.62
N ALA A 24 -15.09 3.78 -3.96
CA ALA A 24 -15.42 3.33 -2.64
C ALA A 24 -15.59 1.82 -2.80
N TYR A 25 -14.46 1.11 -2.81
CA TYR A 25 -14.37 -0.30 -2.48
C TYR A 25 -14.97 -0.40 -1.07
N ALA A 26 -16.30 -0.44 -1.01
CA ALA A 26 -17.06 -0.93 0.12
C ALA A 26 -16.81 -2.44 0.16
N ALA A 27 -15.60 -2.81 0.55
CA ALA A 27 -15.24 -4.16 0.92
C ALA A 27 -15.98 -4.47 2.23
N GLY A 28 -17.08 -5.22 2.12
CA GLY A 28 -17.59 -6.12 3.16
C GLY A 28 -17.88 -5.51 4.53
N ALA A 29 -19.17 -5.31 4.81
CA ALA A 29 -19.73 -4.83 6.07
C ALA A 29 -19.50 -5.72 7.33
N PHE A 30 -18.56 -6.67 7.34
CA PHE A 30 -18.04 -7.38 8.53
C PHE A 30 -16.61 -7.89 8.27
N GLY A 31 -15.74 -7.04 7.71
CA GLY A 31 -14.33 -7.37 7.48
C GLY A 31 -13.57 -7.45 8.80
N LYS A 32 -12.84 -8.54 9.02
CA LYS A 32 -11.89 -8.65 10.14
C LYS A 32 -10.90 -7.48 10.08
N ASP A 33 -10.56 -6.91 11.23
CA ASP A 33 -9.52 -5.90 11.31
C ASP A 33 -8.18 -6.54 10.94
N THR A 34 -7.58 -6.12 9.83
CA THR A 34 -6.26 -6.54 9.38
C THR A 34 -5.30 -5.35 9.34
N TYR A 35 -4.01 -5.62 9.18
CA TYR A 35 -3.02 -4.57 8.92
C TYR A 35 -3.47 -3.63 7.79
N LEU A 36 -4.06 -4.16 6.71
CA LEU A 36 -4.51 -3.35 5.58
C LEU A 36 -5.70 -2.45 5.92
N THR A 37 -6.72 -2.96 6.62
CA THR A 37 -7.91 -2.16 6.96
C THR A 37 -7.57 -1.09 7.99
N GLN A 38 -6.71 -1.42 8.97
CA GLN A 38 -6.19 -0.45 9.94
C GLN A 38 -5.35 0.62 9.25
N ALA A 39 -4.42 0.23 8.37
CA ALA A 39 -3.54 1.18 7.70
C ALA A 39 -4.31 2.12 6.75
N LYS A 40 -5.36 1.63 6.08
CA LYS A 40 -6.22 2.48 5.25
C LYS A 40 -7.05 3.49 6.06
N SER A 41 -7.27 3.20 7.34
CA SER A 41 -7.99 4.08 8.27
C SER A 41 -7.06 5.06 9.00
N ASP A 42 -5.75 4.82 8.97
CA ASP A 42 -4.72 5.68 9.55
C ASP A 42 -4.67 7.05 8.82
N SER A 43 -4.65 8.14 9.58
CA SER A 43 -4.71 9.52 9.05
C SER A 43 -3.46 9.95 8.27
N GLU A 44 -2.34 9.23 8.41
CA GLU A 44 -1.12 9.42 7.63
C GLU A 44 -1.19 8.78 6.23
N ILE A 45 -2.07 7.79 6.07
CA ILE A 45 -2.20 6.99 4.85
C ILE A 45 -3.47 7.36 4.11
N LYS A 46 -4.59 7.46 4.83
CA LYS A 46 -5.91 7.75 4.28
C LYS A 46 -5.83 8.93 3.33
N GLU A 47 -6.26 8.69 2.09
CA GLU A 47 -6.27 9.65 0.98
C GLU A 47 -4.90 10.14 0.47
N LYS A 48 -3.82 9.96 1.23
CA LYS A 48 -2.46 10.47 0.93
C LYS A 48 -1.53 9.45 0.27
N LYS A 49 -1.72 8.17 0.56
CA LYS A 49 -0.84 7.09 0.09
C LYS A 49 -1.64 5.95 -0.53
N ASP A 50 -1.02 5.28 -1.50
CA ASP A 50 -1.56 4.09 -2.14
C ASP A 50 -0.83 2.84 -1.67
N TYR A 51 -1.59 1.77 -1.46
CA TYR A 51 -1.04 0.44 -1.18
C TYR A 51 -0.43 -0.13 -2.47
N ILE A 52 0.86 -0.47 -2.43
CA ILE A 52 1.59 -1.05 -3.57
C ILE A 52 1.98 -2.51 -3.36
N GLY A 53 1.59 -3.09 -2.22
CA GLY A 53 2.02 -4.43 -1.85
C GLY A 53 1.60 -5.52 -2.83
N ASN A 54 0.55 -5.32 -3.62
CA ASN A 54 0.09 -6.24 -4.68
C ASN A 54 0.67 -5.91 -6.08
N ASN A 55 1.58 -4.94 -6.18
CA ASN A 55 2.16 -4.53 -7.45
C ASN A 55 3.69 -4.51 -7.37
N LYS A 56 4.30 -5.67 -7.67
CA LYS A 56 5.75 -5.83 -7.73
C LYS A 56 6.40 -4.83 -8.70
N SER A 57 5.77 -4.53 -9.84
CA SER A 57 6.31 -3.60 -10.84
C SER A 57 6.46 -2.20 -10.24
N THR A 58 5.44 -1.72 -9.52
CA THR A 58 5.51 -0.43 -8.81
C THR A 58 6.55 -0.44 -7.70
N ILE A 59 6.65 -1.51 -6.92
CA ILE A 59 7.71 -1.63 -5.89
C ILE A 59 9.09 -1.55 -6.54
N GLU A 60 9.29 -2.27 -7.65
CA GLU A 60 10.55 -2.24 -8.39
C GLU A 60 10.84 -0.85 -8.94
N GLU A 61 9.88 -0.20 -9.59
CA GLU A 61 10.03 1.18 -10.07
C GLU A 61 10.45 2.12 -8.93
N ARG A 62 9.76 2.06 -7.80
CA ARG A 62 10.07 2.88 -6.61
C ARG A 62 11.46 2.60 -6.04
N LEU A 63 11.94 1.34 -6.04
CA LEU A 63 13.32 1.04 -5.62
C LEU A 63 14.38 1.65 -6.55
N GLY A 64 14.03 1.95 -7.80
CA GLY A 64 14.86 2.66 -8.76
C GLY A 64 14.74 4.18 -8.71
N ASP A 65 13.72 4.70 -8.04
CA ASP A 65 13.42 6.13 -7.95
C ASP A 65 14.52 6.89 -7.19
N THR A 66 14.80 8.10 -7.64
CA THR A 66 15.77 9.03 -7.04
C THR A 66 15.10 10.14 -6.23
N SER A 67 13.78 10.17 -6.19
CA SER A 67 12.96 11.09 -5.37
C SER A 67 13.32 10.97 -3.89
N THR A 68 13.28 12.10 -3.16
CA THR A 68 13.59 12.15 -1.72
C THR A 68 12.31 12.22 -0.89
N PRO A 69 12.14 11.40 0.16
CA PRO A 69 13.03 10.31 0.58
C PRO A 69 13.05 9.13 -0.41
N LYS A 70 14.23 8.55 -0.66
CA LYS A 70 14.37 7.43 -1.60
C LYS A 70 13.71 6.21 -1.00
N TYR A 71 12.83 5.58 -1.78
CA TYR A 71 12.18 4.34 -1.35
C TYR A 71 13.20 3.24 -1.03
N TRP A 72 14.32 3.19 -1.75
CA TRP A 72 15.46 2.33 -1.44
C TRP A 72 15.93 2.47 0.03
N ASP A 73 16.07 3.69 0.51
CA ASP A 73 16.56 3.97 1.87
C ASP A 73 15.48 3.67 2.92
N ILE A 74 14.21 3.89 2.60
CA ILE A 74 13.07 3.51 3.44
C ILE A 74 13.05 1.99 3.64
N VAL A 75 13.11 1.22 2.54
CA VAL A 75 13.12 -0.24 2.62
C VAL A 75 14.36 -0.74 3.35
N LYS A 76 15.53 -0.14 3.11
CA LYS A 76 16.77 -0.46 3.82
C LYS A 76 16.62 -0.27 5.33
N GLY A 77 16.09 0.88 5.75
CA GLY A 77 15.91 1.23 7.16
C GLY A 77 14.89 0.35 7.91
N LYS A 78 13.92 -0.23 7.19
CA LYS A 78 12.92 -1.14 7.75
C LYS A 78 13.19 -2.62 7.47
N TRP A 79 14.28 -2.94 6.78
CA TRP A 79 14.55 -4.31 6.32
C TRP A 79 14.57 -5.33 7.45
N ASP A 80 15.18 -4.98 8.59
CA ASP A 80 15.28 -5.87 9.75
C ASP A 80 13.94 -6.04 10.47
N ASN A 81 13.05 -5.05 10.35
CA ASN A 81 11.68 -5.08 10.88
C ASN A 81 10.70 -5.85 9.98
N MET A 82 11.09 -6.17 8.74
CA MET A 82 10.34 -7.05 7.85
C MET A 82 10.60 -8.52 8.20
N LEU A 83 9.96 -8.97 9.26
CA LEU A 83 10.09 -10.34 9.76
C LEU A 83 9.37 -11.33 8.82
N ASP A 84 10.04 -12.43 8.52
CA ASP A 84 9.51 -13.60 7.81
C ASP A 84 9.59 -14.79 8.77
N ASP A 85 8.71 -14.78 9.79
CA ASP A 85 8.75 -15.75 10.91
C ASP A 85 8.65 -17.21 10.45
N THR A 86 8.05 -17.44 9.28
CA THR A 86 7.89 -18.77 8.67
C THR A 86 9.01 -19.11 7.71
N ASN A 87 9.90 -18.16 7.39
CA ASN A 87 10.96 -18.27 6.38
C ASN A 87 10.46 -18.76 5.00
N THR A 88 9.16 -18.53 4.72
CA THR A 88 8.48 -19.01 3.52
C THR A 88 8.40 -17.94 2.43
N LEU A 89 8.62 -16.67 2.79
CA LEU A 89 8.56 -15.56 1.84
C LEU A 89 9.85 -15.45 1.04
N GLY A 90 10.92 -16.10 1.51
CA GLY A 90 12.22 -16.16 0.84
C GLY A 90 12.97 -14.86 0.98
N LYS A 91 13.04 -14.33 2.22
CA LYS A 91 13.85 -13.14 2.52
C LYS A 91 15.29 -13.38 2.06
N PRO A 92 15.84 -12.53 1.17
CA PRO A 92 17.21 -12.67 0.72
C PRO A 92 18.17 -12.74 1.91
N SER A 93 19.04 -13.74 1.91
CA SER A 93 20.09 -13.89 2.92
C SER A 93 21.14 -12.81 2.76
N GLY A 94 21.57 -12.22 3.87
CA GLY A 94 22.54 -11.12 3.91
C GLY A 94 22.01 -9.96 4.74
N GLY A 95 22.89 -9.27 5.46
CA GLY A 95 22.53 -8.06 6.18
C GLY A 95 22.08 -6.95 5.22
N SER A 96 21.31 -5.99 5.73
CA SER A 96 20.88 -4.81 4.97
C SER A 96 22.03 -4.09 4.28
N SER A 97 23.22 -4.04 4.88
CA SER A 97 24.42 -3.46 4.25
C SER A 97 24.90 -4.19 2.98
N ALA A 98 24.77 -5.52 2.93
CA ALA A 98 25.19 -6.31 1.76
C ALA A 98 24.16 -6.26 0.63
N LEU A 99 22.87 -6.31 0.98
CA LEU A 99 21.78 -6.29 0.01
C LEU A 99 21.55 -4.91 -0.60
N PHE A 100 21.74 -3.85 0.19
CA PHE A 100 21.49 -2.48 -0.23
C PHE A 100 22.76 -1.71 -0.63
N GLY A 101 23.83 -2.42 -0.99
CA GLY A 101 25.05 -1.82 -1.55
C GLY A 101 24.88 -1.35 -2.99
N ASP A 102 25.57 -0.27 -3.37
CA ASP A 102 25.44 0.34 -4.70
C ASP A 102 25.94 -0.56 -5.84
N ASN A 103 26.96 -1.37 -5.58
CA ASN A 103 27.61 -2.23 -6.59
C ASN A 103 26.66 -3.31 -7.15
N ASP A 104 25.68 -3.75 -6.35
CA ASP A 104 24.76 -4.84 -6.70
C ASP A 104 23.32 -4.36 -6.81
N LYS A 105 23.09 -3.04 -6.86
CA LYS A 105 21.76 -2.43 -6.80
C LYS A 105 20.82 -3.01 -7.86
N ALA A 106 21.25 -3.12 -9.12
CA ALA A 106 20.43 -3.65 -10.20
C ALA A 106 20.00 -5.11 -9.95
N THR A 107 20.93 -5.95 -9.49
CA THR A 107 20.70 -7.38 -9.21
C THR A 107 19.83 -7.58 -7.97
N ASN A 108 20.09 -6.82 -6.91
CA ASN A 108 19.40 -6.96 -5.64
C ASN A 108 18.01 -6.33 -5.67
N LYS A 109 17.80 -5.29 -6.48
CA LYS A 109 16.51 -4.62 -6.67
C LYS A 109 15.39 -5.61 -6.99
N LEU A 110 15.59 -6.55 -7.91
CA LEU A 110 14.57 -7.54 -8.28
C LEU A 110 14.25 -8.50 -7.11
N LYS A 111 15.27 -8.93 -6.36
CA LYS A 111 15.13 -9.81 -5.19
C LYS A 111 14.38 -9.10 -4.06
N ILE A 112 14.80 -7.86 -3.76
CA ILE A 112 14.18 -6.99 -2.76
C ILE A 112 12.72 -6.73 -3.14
N ALA A 113 12.43 -6.32 -4.38
CA ALA A 113 11.06 -6.07 -4.85
C ALA A 113 10.16 -7.30 -4.70
N THR A 114 10.69 -8.48 -5.05
CA THR A 114 9.96 -9.75 -4.92
C THR A 114 9.63 -10.07 -3.47
N PHE A 115 10.61 -9.91 -2.57
CA PHE A 115 10.39 -10.14 -1.15
C PHE A 115 9.41 -9.12 -0.55
N VAL A 116 9.60 -7.82 -0.82
CA VAL A 116 8.73 -6.74 -0.34
C VAL A 116 7.28 -6.96 -0.77
N ASN A 117 7.04 -7.31 -2.04
CA ASN A 117 5.71 -7.64 -2.55
C ASN A 117 5.07 -8.78 -1.75
N LYS A 118 5.76 -9.93 -1.61
CA LYS A 118 5.26 -11.07 -0.84
C LYS A 118 5.03 -10.74 0.63
N TRP A 119 5.94 -9.98 1.23
CA TRP A 119 5.83 -9.57 2.62
C TRP A 119 4.63 -8.66 2.84
N CYS A 120 4.44 -7.63 2.01
CA CYS A 120 3.26 -6.78 2.07
C CYS A 120 1.96 -7.57 1.88
N GLU A 121 1.90 -8.50 0.91
CA GLU A 121 0.75 -9.38 0.71
C GLU A 121 0.45 -10.29 1.89
N SER A 122 1.49 -10.79 2.55
CA SER A 122 1.35 -11.63 3.74
C SER A 122 0.85 -10.82 4.94
N ILE A 123 1.51 -9.69 5.25
CA ILE A 123 1.17 -8.84 6.38
C ILE A 123 -0.21 -8.18 6.21
N SER A 124 -0.56 -7.71 5.01
CA SER A 124 -1.86 -7.07 4.74
C SER A 124 -3.08 -7.93 5.09
N LYS A 125 -2.92 -9.27 5.08
CA LYS A 125 -3.96 -10.24 5.41
C LYS A 125 -3.93 -10.69 6.88
N LYS A 126 -2.85 -10.40 7.63
CA LYS A 126 -2.78 -10.73 9.06
C LYS A 126 -3.79 -9.89 9.83
N GLU A 127 -4.48 -10.52 10.77
CA GLU A 127 -5.42 -9.83 11.67
C GLU A 127 -4.65 -8.87 12.58
N LEU A 128 -5.17 -7.66 12.74
CA LEU A 128 -4.66 -6.62 13.63
C LEU A 128 -5.84 -5.87 14.25
N LYS A 129 -6.29 -6.36 15.41
CA LYS A 129 -7.43 -5.77 16.13
C LYS A 129 -7.08 -4.43 16.76
N ILE A 130 -5.84 -4.28 17.21
CA ILE A 130 -5.36 -3.10 17.93
C ILE A 130 -4.04 -2.67 17.30
N ILE A 131 -3.92 -1.37 17.00
CA ILE A 131 -2.66 -0.80 16.52
C ILE A 131 -1.65 -0.85 17.67
N PRO A 132 -0.47 -1.48 17.49
CA PRO A 132 0.52 -1.59 18.55
C PRO A 132 1.04 -0.20 18.96
N ASN A 133 0.98 0.10 20.26
CA ASN A 133 1.50 1.35 20.82
C ASN A 133 2.78 1.15 21.66
N SER A 134 3.08 -0.09 22.01
CA SER A 134 4.21 -0.47 22.86
C SER A 134 5.41 -0.89 22.00
N GLU A 135 6.61 -0.60 22.47
CA GLU A 135 7.85 -1.03 21.81
C GLU A 135 7.87 -2.56 21.64
N GLY A 136 8.32 -3.03 20.46
CA GLY A 136 8.43 -4.46 20.17
C GLY A 136 8.19 -4.83 18.71
N ASN A 137 8.23 -6.14 18.43
CA ASN A 137 8.17 -6.68 17.07
C ASN A 137 6.87 -6.32 16.34
N GLU A 138 5.73 -6.26 17.03
CA GLU A 138 4.45 -5.91 16.43
C GLU A 138 4.41 -4.45 15.97
N LYS A 139 4.93 -3.52 16.79
CA LYS A 139 5.07 -2.10 16.43
C LYS A 139 6.06 -1.92 15.28
N ASN A 140 7.20 -2.59 15.34
CA ASN A 140 8.19 -2.57 14.27
C ASN A 140 7.61 -3.08 12.94
N THR A 141 6.84 -4.16 12.99
CA THR A 141 6.13 -4.72 11.82
C THR A 141 5.08 -3.74 11.28
N TRP A 142 4.31 -3.12 12.17
CA TRP A 142 3.30 -2.12 11.81
C TRP A 142 3.91 -0.90 11.13
N GLU A 143 4.97 -0.31 11.69
CA GLU A 143 5.65 0.83 11.11
C GLU A 143 6.31 0.49 9.77
N ALA A 144 6.98 -0.67 9.69
CA ALA A 144 7.54 -1.17 8.44
C ALA A 144 6.44 -1.36 7.39
N PHE A 145 5.27 -1.89 7.77
CA PHE A 145 4.16 -2.09 6.85
C PHE A 145 3.63 -0.75 6.31
N LYS A 146 3.43 0.25 7.18
CA LYS A 146 2.99 1.59 6.77
C LYS A 146 3.97 2.28 5.83
N GLU A 147 5.28 2.17 6.10
CA GLU A 147 6.30 2.89 5.33
C GLU A 147 6.69 2.19 4.03
N VAL A 148 6.73 0.85 4.03
CA VAL A 148 7.18 0.07 2.88
C VAL A 148 6.03 -0.25 1.93
N CYS A 149 4.84 -0.57 2.45
CA CYS A 149 3.73 -1.04 1.61
C CYS A 149 2.81 0.09 1.12
N PHE A 150 2.97 1.31 1.65
CA PHE A 150 2.20 2.48 1.22
C PHE A 150 3.12 3.62 0.79
N VAL A 151 2.98 4.05 -0.44
CA VAL A 151 3.75 5.17 -1.01
C VAL A 151 2.84 6.34 -1.29
N ALA A 152 3.40 7.55 -1.28
CA ALA A 152 2.64 8.74 -1.66
C ALA A 152 1.98 8.53 -3.03
N LYS A 153 0.71 8.93 -3.14
CA LYS A 153 0.03 8.93 -4.42
C LYS A 153 0.87 9.71 -5.40
N ALA A 154 1.10 9.15 -6.58
CA ALA A 154 1.65 9.95 -7.67
C ALA A 154 0.63 11.07 -7.89
N VAL A 155 1.00 12.29 -7.54
CA VAL A 155 0.21 13.45 -7.94
C VAL A 155 0.32 13.42 -9.45
N SER A 156 -0.75 13.04 -10.15
CA SER A 156 -0.84 13.31 -11.58
C SER A 156 -0.58 14.80 -11.71
N SER A 157 0.62 15.16 -12.17
CA SER A 157 0.89 16.51 -12.61
C SER A 157 -0.10 16.76 -13.74
N THR A 158 -1.20 17.43 -13.40
CA THR A 158 -2.04 18.08 -14.39
C THR A 158 -1.12 19.05 -15.09
N VAL A 159 -0.59 18.63 -16.23
CA VAL A 159 0.07 19.50 -17.19
C VAL A 159 -1.04 20.44 -17.65
N VAL A 160 -1.09 21.62 -17.04
CA VAL A 160 -1.83 22.74 -17.60
C VAL A 160 -0.96 23.25 -18.75
N SER A 161 -1.23 22.72 -19.94
CA SER A 161 -0.76 23.28 -21.21
C SER A 161 -1.64 24.45 -21.61
#